data_AF-A0A9N8EIA1-F1
#
_entry.id   AF-A0A9N8EIA1-F1
#
_cell.length_a   1.000
_cell.length_b   1.000
_cell.length_c   1.000
_cell.angle_alpha   90.00
_cell.angle_beta   90.00
_cell.angle_gamma   90.00
#
_symmetry.space_group_name_H-M   'P 1'
#
loop_
_entity.id
_entity.type
_entity.pdbx_description
1 polymer ?
#
loop_
_entity_poly.entity_id
_entity_poly.type
_entity_poly.pdbx_seq_one_letter_code
_entity_poly.pdbx_strand_id
1 'polypeptide(L)'
;MGMRASRSVVILCPRHSGYATVDKPNKVLPVLDPVQAEAQGPCDGCAEFPLFPAFARFYTRQTDDSTVSTYCPLTQPRNCFHWDLCHHHDVCSGSKKPKIEQESQSPLSFQSDGITPRKAHLKRDETVDEIYEKALVHQHVVVGSPPSSGKTSLLQLLKLKLRGLANDPTPARINMTSDRSVEELMDDLRDYGITKKVKDLEKVKNTWILIDDAQNAFDEKFNPFWEFLVKHVASVDELKEELIVVIASTYDLNTPKSPVNFADLHHIEPNATEAEARELFNICAEDINCRHMSRFCETLIDISRLASEDKSSLSPPDPPLYHLGVIMAGLRVLKDNKKDQRLRVLSEDDMLQEIRCSNMMNHLNRCFPERLNDLVKRSVESISARRLRDAAKDGFPKEAAFQHLFCEAMSKLLPIQHSVIPELNTFAKNSDLDVVTGELDFYINGSLKWVLELLRNGNKIGEHLQRFDPAQGKYRQVDFNDYLVVDCRSARQGVVHGAGAADRCTLFFADDFKTCVCQMRMKEEIEITLSN
;
A
#
# COMPACT_ATOMS: atom_id res chain seq x y z
N MET A 1 -33.50 46.77 -15.24
CA MET A 1 -33.95 46.75 -13.83
C MET A 1 -33.97 45.30 -13.38
N GLY A 2 -33.12 44.94 -12.42
CA GLY A 2 -32.98 43.57 -11.93
C GLY A 2 -31.90 43.53 -10.85
N MET A 3 -32.26 43.95 -9.63
CA MET A 3 -31.39 43.88 -8.45
C MET A 3 -31.22 42.41 -8.03
N ARG A 4 -29.97 41.95 -7.97
CA ARG A 4 -29.59 40.73 -7.22
C ARG A 4 -29.18 41.16 -5.81
N ALA A 5 -29.93 40.67 -4.82
CA ALA A 5 -29.60 40.83 -3.41
C ALA A 5 -28.43 39.89 -3.05
N SER A 6 -27.32 40.45 -2.59
CA SER A 6 -26.28 39.71 -1.88
C SER A 6 -26.71 39.49 -0.43
N ARG A 7 -26.74 38.23 0.01
CA ARG A 7 -26.89 37.89 1.43
C ARG A 7 -25.49 37.78 2.04
N SER A 8 -25.16 38.74 2.89
CA SER A 8 -24.03 38.67 3.81
C SER A 8 -24.40 37.76 4.99
N VAL A 9 -23.57 36.76 5.29
CA VAL A 9 -23.68 35.98 6.53
C VAL A 9 -22.87 36.70 7.59
N VAL A 10 -23.56 37.22 8.60
CA VAL A 10 -22.96 37.79 9.82
C VAL A 10 -22.78 36.64 10.82
N ILE A 11 -21.54 36.33 11.17
CA ILE A 11 -21.23 35.39 12.26
C ILE A 11 -21.22 36.21 13.55
N LEU A 12 -22.23 35.99 14.41
CA LEU A 12 -22.27 36.52 15.78
C LEU A 12 -21.69 35.47 16.74
N CYS A 13 -20.58 35.80 17.40
CA CYS A 13 -20.09 35.06 18.57
C CYS A 13 -20.97 35.34 19.79
N PRO A 14 -21.52 34.32 20.49
CA PRO A 14 -22.14 34.55 21.79
C PRO A 14 -21.08 34.67 22.88
N ARG A 15 -21.18 35.76 23.65
CA ARG A 15 -20.45 36.00 24.90
C ARG A 15 -20.87 34.99 25.96
N HIS A 16 -19.92 34.61 26.80
CA HIS A 16 -20.14 33.91 28.06
C HIS A 16 -21.12 34.65 28.97
N SER A 17 -22.18 33.96 29.40
CA SER A 17 -23.00 34.32 30.54
C SER A 17 -22.96 33.18 31.54
N GLY A 18 -22.34 33.44 32.69
CA GLY A 18 -22.34 32.54 33.84
C GLY A 18 -23.74 32.39 34.42
N TYR A 19 -24.03 31.19 34.93
CA TYR A 19 -25.18 30.94 35.78
C TYR A 19 -24.72 30.46 37.15
N ALA A 20 -25.32 31.11 38.14
CA ALA A 20 -25.21 30.86 39.56
C ALA A 20 -25.81 29.49 39.94
N THR A 21 -25.15 28.79 40.86
CA THR A 21 -25.70 27.65 41.58
C THR A 21 -26.30 28.11 42.91
N VAL A 22 -27.51 27.62 43.20
CA VAL A 22 -28.26 27.84 44.45
C VAL A 22 -28.01 26.68 45.41
N ASP A 23 -27.91 27.03 46.69
CA ASP A 23 -27.69 26.22 47.89
C ASP A 23 -28.59 24.97 48.05
N LYS A 24 -28.02 23.94 48.71
CA LYS A 24 -28.49 23.39 50.02
C LYS A 24 -27.54 22.28 50.55
N PRO A 25 -27.59 21.95 51.87
CA PRO A 25 -26.37 21.81 52.67
C PRO A 25 -26.10 20.40 53.26
N ASN A 26 -24.95 20.32 53.93
CA ASN A 26 -24.53 19.44 55.02
C ASN A 26 -24.14 17.99 54.70
N LYS A 27 -22.83 17.73 54.75
CA LYS A 27 -22.25 16.67 55.59
C LYS A 27 -20.81 17.03 55.96
N VAL A 28 -20.60 17.22 57.26
CA VAL A 28 -19.33 17.47 57.94
C VAL A 28 -18.66 16.13 58.22
N LEU A 29 -17.40 15.95 57.79
CA LEU A 29 -16.43 14.98 58.32
C LEU A 29 -15.00 15.53 58.11
N PRO A 30 -13.99 15.06 58.89
CA PRO A 30 -13.07 15.95 59.58
C PRO A 30 -11.80 16.31 58.81
N VAL A 31 -11.28 17.47 59.19
CA VAL A 31 -9.97 18.05 58.88
C VAL A 31 -8.85 17.11 59.34
N LEU A 32 -7.95 16.75 58.44
CA LEU A 32 -6.63 16.21 58.74
C LEU A 32 -5.60 17.30 58.43
N ASP A 33 -4.69 17.52 59.38
CA ASP A 33 -3.61 18.51 59.33
C ASP A 33 -2.64 18.28 58.15
N PRO A 34 -2.11 19.34 57.53
CA PRO A 34 -1.09 19.22 56.51
C PRO A 34 0.30 19.01 57.13
N VAL A 35 0.92 17.90 56.78
CA VAL A 35 2.35 17.64 56.99
C VAL A 35 3.16 18.61 56.13
N GLN A 36 4.10 19.28 56.79
CA GLN A 36 5.08 20.19 56.22
C GLN A 36 5.97 19.45 55.21
N ALA A 37 6.05 19.95 53.98
CA ALA A 37 7.08 19.58 53.01
C ALA A 37 8.03 20.76 52.84
N GLU A 38 9.30 20.51 53.12
CA GLU A 38 10.41 21.44 53.04
C GLU A 38 10.68 21.90 51.60
N ALA A 39 10.98 23.19 51.47
CA ALA A 39 11.42 23.81 50.24
C ALA A 39 12.88 23.42 49.92
N GLN A 40 13.11 22.85 48.74
CA GLN A 40 14.42 22.84 48.10
C GLN A 40 14.40 23.82 46.92
N GLY A 41 15.49 24.57 46.81
CA GLY A 41 15.67 25.74 45.96
C GLY A 41 15.78 25.47 44.46
N PRO A 42 16.07 26.53 43.68
CA PRO A 42 15.78 26.60 42.25
C PRO A 42 16.88 25.95 41.40
N CYS A 43 16.48 25.17 40.40
CA CYS A 43 17.32 24.79 39.28
C CYS A 43 17.24 25.87 38.20
N ASP A 44 18.35 26.55 37.98
CA ASP A 44 18.61 27.39 36.81
C ASP A 44 18.65 26.53 35.53
N GLY A 45 18.01 27.01 34.47
CA GLY A 45 18.29 26.53 33.11
C GLY A 45 17.07 26.06 32.30
N CYS A 46 16.20 26.99 31.89
CA CYS A 46 15.38 26.80 30.70
C CYS A 46 15.64 27.93 29.73
N ALA A 47 16.32 27.58 28.63
CA ALA A 47 16.57 28.45 27.50
C ALA A 47 15.25 28.77 26.78
N GLU A 48 15.12 30.05 26.43
CA GLU A 48 14.03 30.62 25.65
C GLU A 48 14.04 30.05 24.21
N PHE A 49 12.90 29.51 23.77
CA PHE A 49 12.65 29.23 22.36
C PHE A 49 12.06 30.49 21.68
N PRO A 50 12.63 30.98 20.57
CA PRO A 50 12.05 32.11 19.86
C PRO A 50 10.84 31.70 19.01
N LEU A 51 9.78 32.49 19.17
CA LEU A 51 8.57 32.54 18.35
C LEU A 51 8.91 32.78 16.87
N PHE A 52 8.38 31.94 15.98
CA PHE A 52 8.37 32.16 14.54
C PHE A 52 7.42 33.32 14.17
N PRO A 53 7.83 34.27 13.30
CA PRO A 53 6.93 35.27 12.76
C PRO A 53 6.19 34.77 11.52
N ALA A 54 4.89 35.02 11.50
CA ALA A 54 4.01 34.90 10.35
C ALA A 54 4.44 35.87 9.22
N PHE A 55 4.56 35.38 8.00
CA PHE A 55 4.68 36.21 6.80
C PHE A 55 3.42 36.08 5.94
N ALA A 56 2.59 37.14 5.99
CA ALA A 56 1.68 37.50 4.92
C ALA A 56 2.35 38.61 4.10
N ARG A 57 2.62 38.38 2.82
CA ARG A 57 2.86 39.46 1.86
C ARG A 57 2.15 39.17 0.54
N PHE A 58 1.18 40.04 0.26
CA PHE A 58 0.63 40.29 -1.05
C PHE A 58 1.73 40.80 -2.00
N TYR A 59 1.76 40.28 -3.22
CA TYR A 59 2.33 40.97 -4.37
C TYR A 59 1.35 40.87 -5.53
N THR A 60 0.71 42.00 -5.84
CA THR A 60 0.17 42.29 -7.16
C THR A 60 1.33 42.78 -8.02
N ARG A 61 1.53 42.18 -9.20
CA ARG A 61 2.36 42.79 -10.25
C ARG A 61 1.71 42.62 -11.61
N GLN A 62 1.49 43.78 -12.23
CA GLN A 62 1.17 43.97 -13.64
C GLN A 62 2.21 43.30 -14.53
N THR A 63 1.76 42.72 -15.63
CA THR A 63 2.58 42.46 -16.81
C THR A 63 1.94 43.16 -17.99
N ASP A 64 2.67 44.14 -18.52
CA ASP A 64 2.41 44.80 -19.79
C ASP A 64 2.87 43.94 -20.97
N ASP A 65 2.18 44.18 -22.09
CA ASP A 65 2.40 43.69 -23.44
C ASP A 65 3.84 43.83 -23.97
N SER A 66 4.24 42.89 -24.83
CA SER A 66 4.40 43.12 -26.28
C SER A 66 5.44 42.21 -26.94
N THR A 67 5.25 42.03 -28.27
CA THR A 67 6.19 41.58 -29.33
C THR A 67 6.00 40.17 -29.95
N VAL A 68 5.08 40.13 -30.92
CA VAL A 68 5.27 39.79 -32.36
C VAL A 68 6.64 39.21 -32.78
N SER A 69 6.67 38.06 -33.51
CA SER A 69 7.07 38.01 -34.95
C SER A 69 7.20 36.58 -35.55
N THR A 70 6.42 36.35 -36.62
CA THR A 70 6.69 35.68 -37.92
C THR A 70 7.30 34.27 -38.06
N TYR A 71 6.46 33.36 -38.58
CA TYR A 71 6.62 32.48 -39.76
C TYR A 71 7.97 32.36 -40.48
N CYS A 72 8.37 31.11 -40.80
CA CYS A 72 8.57 30.66 -42.19
C CYS A 72 8.56 29.09 -42.29
N PRO A 73 7.86 28.48 -43.25
CA PRO A 73 7.88 27.04 -43.53
C PRO A 73 8.92 26.69 -44.61
N LEU A 74 9.21 25.39 -44.83
CA LEU A 74 9.41 24.77 -46.17
C LEU A 74 9.87 23.28 -46.11
N THR A 75 9.06 22.44 -46.76
CA THR A 75 9.34 21.31 -47.70
C THR A 75 10.17 20.05 -47.35
N GLN A 76 9.54 18.91 -47.70
CA GLN A 76 9.97 17.51 -47.91
C GLN A 76 11.08 17.35 -49.01
N PRO A 77 11.53 16.15 -49.51
CA PRO A 77 10.99 14.77 -49.37
C PRO A 77 11.96 13.53 -49.39
N ARG A 78 11.33 12.37 -49.10
CA ARG A 78 11.48 10.98 -49.63
C ARG A 78 12.86 10.33 -49.79
N ASN A 79 12.96 9.07 -49.32
CA ASN A 79 13.54 7.97 -50.11
C ASN A 79 12.94 6.62 -49.71
N CYS A 80 12.53 5.86 -50.74
CA CYS A 80 12.08 4.47 -50.69
C CYS A 80 13.29 3.55 -50.85
N PHE A 81 13.33 2.43 -50.13
CA PHE A 81 14.22 1.31 -50.46
C PHE A 81 13.42 0.02 -50.60
N HIS A 82 13.58 -0.58 -51.78
CA HIS A 82 13.12 -1.89 -52.21
C HIS A 82 14.13 -2.94 -51.72
N TRP A 83 13.66 -4.08 -51.21
CA TRP A 83 14.49 -5.28 -51.06
C TRP A 83 13.76 -6.46 -51.68
N ASP A 84 14.37 -7.02 -52.72
CA ASP A 84 14.12 -8.35 -53.26
C ASP A 84 14.83 -9.38 -52.38
N LEU A 85 14.20 -10.54 -52.14
CA LEU A 85 14.90 -11.72 -51.63
C LEU A 85 14.41 -12.98 -52.33
N CYS A 86 15.37 -13.65 -52.98
CA CYS A 86 15.23 -14.98 -53.57
C CYS A 86 15.32 -16.10 -52.52
N HIS A 87 14.70 -17.23 -52.90
CA HIS A 87 14.63 -18.51 -52.19
C HIS A 87 15.98 -19.18 -51.91
N HIS A 88 16.04 -19.93 -50.79
CA HIS A 88 16.58 -21.28 -50.78
C HIS A 88 15.87 -22.15 -49.73
N HIS A 89 15.34 -23.29 -50.18
CA HIS A 89 14.83 -24.38 -49.39
C HIS A 89 15.99 -25.24 -48.89
N ASP A 90 16.02 -25.57 -47.60
CA ASP A 90 16.68 -26.78 -47.12
C ASP A 90 15.91 -27.40 -45.96
N VAL A 91 15.74 -28.72 -46.08
CA VAL A 91 15.00 -29.61 -45.18
C VAL A 91 15.96 -30.13 -44.12
N CYS A 92 15.66 -29.90 -42.84
CA CYS A 92 16.37 -30.56 -41.73
C CYS A 92 15.43 -30.99 -40.60
N SER A 93 15.75 -32.16 -40.07
CA SER A 93 15.04 -33.01 -39.13
C SER A 93 14.78 -32.36 -37.76
N GLY A 94 13.58 -32.64 -37.23
CA GLY A 94 13.00 -31.99 -36.06
C GLY A 94 13.65 -32.39 -34.73
N SER A 95 14.60 -31.57 -34.29
CA SER A 95 14.73 -31.24 -32.87
C SER A 95 14.00 -29.91 -32.66
N LYS A 96 12.99 -29.87 -31.79
CA LYS A 96 12.31 -28.61 -31.44
C LYS A 96 13.34 -27.73 -30.73
N LYS A 97 13.97 -26.81 -31.48
CA LYS A 97 14.76 -25.73 -30.88
C LYS A 97 13.86 -24.95 -29.92
N PRO A 98 14.34 -24.56 -28.73
CA PRO A 98 13.57 -23.74 -27.81
C PRO A 98 13.11 -22.48 -28.54
N LYS A 99 11.82 -22.18 -28.39
CA LYS A 99 11.12 -21.09 -29.07
C LYS A 99 11.74 -19.75 -28.64
N ILE A 100 12.61 -19.18 -29.46
CA ILE A 100 13.19 -17.85 -29.23
C ILE A 100 12.07 -16.83 -29.47
N GLU A 101 11.54 -16.26 -28.39
CA GLU A 101 10.55 -15.17 -28.46
C GLU A 101 11.18 -13.93 -29.12
N GLN A 102 10.71 -13.59 -30.32
CA GLN A 102 10.95 -12.28 -30.95
C GLN A 102 9.77 -11.36 -30.65
N GLU A 103 9.94 -10.43 -29.71
CA GLU A 103 8.96 -9.38 -29.42
C GLU A 103 9.10 -8.21 -30.40
N SER A 104 8.01 -7.84 -31.10
CA SER A 104 7.96 -6.63 -31.93
C SER A 104 7.86 -5.37 -31.08
N GLN A 105 8.75 -4.40 -31.28
CA GLN A 105 8.92 -3.26 -30.38
C GLN A 105 8.09 -2.02 -30.80
N SER A 106 7.29 -1.51 -29.87
CA SER A 106 6.72 -0.15 -29.87
C SER A 106 7.51 0.76 -28.90
N PRO A 107 7.46 2.10 -29.00
CA PRO A 107 8.08 3.02 -28.03
C PRO A 107 7.57 2.73 -26.60
N LEU A 108 8.38 3.03 -25.56
CA LEU A 108 8.13 2.68 -24.14
C LEU A 108 6.66 2.79 -23.75
N SER A 109 5.96 1.65 -23.82
CA SER A 109 4.60 1.57 -23.34
C SER A 109 4.73 1.39 -21.83
N PHE A 110 4.08 2.26 -21.07
CA PHE A 110 3.92 2.05 -19.62
C PHE A 110 2.93 0.90 -19.34
N GLN A 111 2.56 0.14 -20.38
CA GLN A 111 1.56 -0.92 -20.37
C GLN A 111 2.19 -2.29 -20.11
N SER A 112 3.49 -2.48 -20.39
CA SER A 112 4.17 -3.73 -20.03
C SER A 112 4.72 -3.63 -18.61
N ASP A 113 4.30 -4.53 -17.73
CA ASP A 113 5.01 -4.77 -16.48
C ASP A 113 6.43 -5.27 -16.80
N GLY A 114 7.45 -4.49 -16.43
CA GLY A 114 8.87 -4.81 -16.67
C GLY A 114 9.68 -3.77 -17.46
N ILE A 115 10.89 -4.17 -17.82
CA ILE A 115 11.87 -3.43 -18.62
C ILE A 115 11.98 -4.00 -20.04
N THR A 116 12.35 -3.15 -20.98
CA THR A 116 12.87 -3.56 -22.28
C THR A 116 14.40 -3.43 -22.24
N PRO A 117 15.19 -4.52 -22.22
CA PRO A 117 16.64 -4.46 -22.00
C PRO A 117 17.43 -3.55 -22.94
N ARG A 118 16.89 -3.31 -24.15
CA ARG A 118 17.51 -2.44 -25.17
C ARG A 118 17.20 -0.95 -25.01
N LYS A 119 16.34 -0.58 -24.07
CA LYS A 119 15.94 0.81 -23.80
C LYS A 119 16.54 1.27 -22.48
N ALA A 120 16.56 2.57 -22.23
CA ALA A 120 16.96 3.12 -20.94
C ALA A 120 16.07 2.53 -19.83
N HIS A 121 16.71 2.01 -18.78
CA HIS A 121 16.06 1.43 -17.62
C HIS A 121 17.00 1.55 -16.41
N LEU A 122 16.43 1.52 -15.21
CA LEU A 122 17.19 1.51 -13.97
C LEU A 122 17.90 0.16 -13.82
N LYS A 123 19.23 0.17 -13.68
CA LYS A 123 20.05 -1.05 -13.72
C LYS A 123 19.95 -1.91 -12.46
N ARG A 124 19.91 -1.27 -11.29
CA ARG A 124 19.80 -1.93 -9.97
C ARG A 124 20.80 -3.06 -9.74
N ASP A 125 22.04 -2.88 -10.23
CA ASP A 125 23.07 -3.93 -10.22
C ASP A 125 23.31 -4.48 -8.81
N GLU A 126 23.39 -3.62 -7.79
CA GLU A 126 23.58 -4.01 -6.39
C GLU A 126 22.45 -4.90 -5.84
N THR A 127 21.18 -4.53 -6.10
CA THR A 127 20.03 -5.36 -5.69
C THR A 127 19.99 -6.69 -6.44
N VAL A 128 20.34 -6.69 -7.73
CA VAL A 128 20.39 -7.92 -8.55
C VAL A 128 21.51 -8.84 -8.07
N ASP A 129 22.65 -8.27 -7.69
CA ASP A 129 23.77 -8.98 -7.09
C ASP A 129 23.36 -9.58 -5.75
N GLU A 130 22.69 -8.82 -4.88
CA GLU A 130 22.17 -9.32 -3.62
C GLU A 130 21.19 -10.49 -3.81
N ILE A 131 20.27 -10.40 -4.77
CA ILE A 131 19.34 -11.50 -5.10
C ILE A 131 20.11 -12.73 -5.55
N TYR A 132 21.07 -12.56 -6.45
CA TYR A 132 21.88 -13.65 -6.96
C TYR A 132 22.66 -14.35 -5.84
N GLU A 133 23.41 -13.60 -5.03
CA GLU A 133 24.24 -14.18 -3.96
C GLU A 133 23.39 -14.87 -2.89
N LYS A 134 22.29 -14.24 -2.45
CA LYS A 134 21.37 -14.86 -1.50
C LYS A 134 20.73 -16.12 -2.08
N ALA A 135 20.44 -16.16 -3.37
CA ALA A 135 19.84 -17.33 -4.01
C ALA A 135 20.85 -18.48 -4.25
N LEU A 136 22.14 -18.19 -4.28
CA LEU A 136 23.19 -19.23 -4.23
C LEU A 136 23.30 -19.86 -2.83
N VAL A 137 23.13 -19.06 -1.77
CA VAL A 137 23.17 -19.54 -0.38
C VAL A 137 21.86 -20.24 0.00
N HIS A 138 20.75 -19.70 -0.46
CA HIS A 138 19.40 -20.18 -0.19
C HIS A 138 18.77 -20.65 -1.50
N GLN A 139 18.50 -21.95 -1.62
CA GLN A 139 17.87 -22.52 -2.81
C GLN A 139 16.56 -21.80 -3.20
N HIS A 140 15.85 -21.23 -2.22
CA HIS A 140 14.62 -20.46 -2.41
C HIS A 140 14.76 -19.06 -1.79
N VAL A 141 14.52 -18.03 -2.61
CA VAL A 141 14.53 -16.62 -2.18
C VAL A 141 13.25 -15.95 -2.61
N VAL A 142 12.69 -15.11 -1.74
CA VAL A 142 11.54 -14.27 -2.04
C VAL A 142 11.96 -12.82 -2.21
N VAL A 143 11.62 -12.23 -3.36
CA VAL A 143 11.68 -10.80 -3.61
C VAL A 143 10.31 -10.19 -3.30
N GLY A 144 10.12 -9.83 -2.03
CA GLY A 144 8.86 -9.28 -1.50
C GLY A 144 8.86 -7.76 -1.52
N SER A 145 7.85 -7.15 -2.14
CA SER A 145 7.67 -5.68 -2.05
C SER A 145 6.26 -5.27 -2.45
N PRO A 146 5.85 -4.03 -2.13
CA PRO A 146 4.62 -3.46 -2.66
C PRO A 146 4.50 -3.51 -4.20
N PRO A 147 3.31 -3.35 -4.78
CA PRO A 147 3.11 -3.35 -6.21
C PRO A 147 3.79 -2.13 -6.85
N SER A 148 4.16 -2.29 -8.12
CA SER A 148 4.90 -1.26 -8.88
C SER A 148 6.29 -0.90 -8.32
N SER A 149 6.87 -1.69 -7.41
CA SER A 149 8.25 -1.54 -6.91
C SER A 149 9.34 -1.97 -7.91
N GLY A 150 8.96 -2.55 -9.06
CA GLY A 150 9.89 -3.04 -10.08
C GLY A 150 10.31 -4.50 -9.93
N LYS A 151 9.58 -5.34 -9.19
CA LYS A 151 9.88 -6.79 -9.06
C LYS A 151 10.06 -7.51 -10.39
N THR A 152 9.10 -7.36 -11.29
CA THR A 152 9.18 -7.90 -12.65
C THR A 152 10.44 -7.42 -13.40
N SER A 153 10.81 -6.16 -13.19
CA SER A 153 12.03 -5.58 -13.77
C SER A 153 13.29 -6.22 -13.18
N LEU A 154 13.31 -6.47 -11.86
CA LEU A 154 14.41 -7.15 -11.18
C LEU A 154 14.57 -8.60 -11.66
N LEU A 155 13.48 -9.35 -11.85
CA LEU A 155 13.56 -10.70 -12.41
C LEU A 155 14.11 -10.69 -13.84
N GLN A 156 13.76 -9.69 -14.65
CA GLN A 156 14.31 -9.52 -16.00
C GLN A 156 15.80 -9.16 -15.97
N LEU A 157 16.22 -8.27 -15.05
CA LEU A 157 17.63 -7.94 -14.85
C LEU A 157 18.44 -9.14 -14.37
N LEU A 158 17.92 -9.90 -13.41
CA LEU A 158 18.51 -11.15 -12.96
C LEU A 158 18.64 -12.14 -14.11
N LYS A 159 17.61 -12.30 -14.94
CA LYS A 159 17.66 -13.14 -16.15
C LYS A 159 18.75 -12.70 -17.13
N LEU A 160 19.00 -11.39 -17.28
CA LEU A 160 20.09 -10.88 -18.10
C LEU A 160 21.46 -11.18 -17.47
N LYS A 161 21.61 -10.97 -16.16
CA LYS A 161 22.83 -11.30 -15.43
C LYS A 161 23.16 -12.78 -15.60
N LEU A 162 22.20 -13.67 -15.37
CA LEU A 162 22.35 -15.12 -15.50
C LEU A 162 22.88 -15.52 -16.89
N ARG A 163 22.32 -14.97 -17.97
CA ARG A 163 22.78 -15.21 -19.34
C ARG A 163 24.20 -14.72 -19.65
N GLY A 164 24.74 -13.83 -18.81
CA GLY A 164 26.10 -13.32 -18.94
C GLY A 164 27.15 -14.13 -18.18
N LEU A 165 26.74 -15.11 -17.36
CA LEU A 165 27.66 -15.89 -16.53
C LEU A 165 28.33 -17.01 -17.32
N ALA A 166 29.57 -17.32 -16.96
CA ALA A 166 30.40 -18.31 -17.65
C ALA A 166 29.87 -19.75 -17.54
N ASN A 167 29.09 -20.05 -16.51
CA ASN A 167 28.46 -21.36 -16.30
C ASN A 167 27.14 -21.53 -17.07
N ASP A 168 26.69 -20.52 -17.82
CA ASP A 168 25.49 -20.52 -18.68
C ASP A 168 24.23 -21.09 -17.98
N PRO A 169 23.81 -20.51 -16.84
CA PRO A 169 22.60 -20.95 -16.16
C PRO A 169 21.38 -20.81 -17.07
N THR A 170 20.41 -21.72 -16.91
CA THR A 170 19.16 -21.71 -17.67
C THR A 170 18.06 -21.00 -16.87
N PRO A 171 17.74 -19.72 -17.16
CA PRO A 171 16.65 -19.03 -16.50
C PRO A 171 15.29 -19.38 -17.14
N ALA A 172 14.44 -20.07 -16.38
CA ALA A 172 13.04 -20.30 -16.68
C ALA A 172 12.19 -19.24 -15.98
N ARG A 173 11.38 -18.47 -16.71
CA ARG A 173 10.46 -17.50 -16.12
C ARG A 173 9.05 -18.06 -16.16
N ILE A 174 8.36 -18.03 -15.03
CA ILE A 174 6.97 -18.48 -14.89
C ILE A 174 6.16 -17.29 -14.38
N ASN A 175 5.19 -16.85 -15.18
CA ASN A 175 4.27 -15.79 -14.77
C ASN A 175 3.03 -16.43 -14.13
N MET A 176 2.70 -16.01 -12.92
CA MET A 176 1.54 -16.49 -12.18
C MET A 176 0.34 -15.60 -12.47
N THR A 177 -0.74 -16.21 -12.96
CA THR A 177 -2.03 -15.53 -13.15
C THR A 177 -3.13 -16.39 -12.54
N SER A 178 -4.16 -15.75 -11.97
CA SER A 178 -5.20 -16.43 -11.19
C SER A 178 -6.08 -17.37 -12.03
N ASP A 179 -6.10 -17.20 -13.34
CA ASP A 179 -6.84 -18.00 -14.31
C ASP A 179 -6.11 -19.28 -14.74
N ARG A 180 -4.81 -19.40 -14.46
CA ARG A 180 -4.04 -20.61 -14.78
C ARG A 180 -4.39 -21.76 -13.85
N SER A 181 -4.35 -22.96 -14.42
CA SER A 181 -4.45 -24.21 -13.68
C SER A 181 -3.09 -24.65 -13.15
N VAL A 182 -3.09 -25.49 -12.12
CA VAL A 182 -1.85 -26.12 -11.62
C VAL A 182 -1.18 -26.96 -12.71
N GLU A 183 -1.95 -27.62 -13.57
CA GLU A 183 -1.39 -28.46 -14.62
C GLU A 183 -0.60 -27.63 -15.64
N GLU A 184 -1.12 -26.46 -16.05
CA GLU A 184 -0.42 -25.54 -16.95
C GLU A 184 0.89 -25.02 -16.34
N LEU A 185 0.90 -24.75 -15.03
CA LEU A 185 2.12 -24.32 -14.32
C LEU A 185 3.13 -25.46 -14.19
N MET A 186 2.65 -26.69 -13.99
CA MET A 186 3.50 -27.88 -13.99
C MET A 186 4.02 -28.19 -15.40
N ASP A 187 3.24 -27.92 -16.45
CA ASP A 187 3.68 -28.00 -17.86
C ASP A 187 4.84 -27.05 -18.13
N ASP A 188 4.74 -25.80 -17.69
CA ASP A 188 5.85 -24.83 -17.80
C ASP A 188 7.13 -25.38 -17.15
N LEU A 189 7.03 -26.01 -15.97
CA LEU A 189 8.19 -26.63 -15.30
C LEU A 189 8.73 -27.84 -16.08
N ARG A 190 7.85 -28.66 -16.67
CA ARG A 190 8.23 -29.83 -17.47
C ARG A 190 9.03 -29.45 -18.71
N ASP A 191 8.76 -28.30 -19.31
CA ASP A 191 9.52 -27.79 -20.46
C ASP A 191 11.00 -27.54 -20.14
N TYR A 192 11.36 -27.41 -18.85
CA TYR A 192 12.74 -27.30 -18.36
C TYR A 192 13.25 -28.59 -17.70
N GLY A 193 12.56 -29.71 -17.89
CA GLY A 193 12.93 -31.01 -17.32
C GLY A 193 12.56 -31.18 -15.84
N ILE A 194 11.84 -30.22 -15.25
CA ILE A 194 11.45 -30.25 -13.84
C ILE A 194 10.13 -31.00 -13.72
N THR A 195 10.21 -32.25 -13.25
CA THR A 195 9.05 -33.14 -13.13
C THR A 195 8.95 -33.72 -11.72
N LYS A 196 7.82 -34.38 -11.40
CA LYS A 196 7.64 -35.09 -10.12
C LYS A 196 8.52 -36.34 -9.97
N LYS A 197 9.24 -36.76 -11.01
CA LYS A 197 10.10 -37.94 -10.97
C LYS A 197 11.52 -37.52 -10.57
N VAL A 198 12.00 -38.02 -9.43
CA VAL A 198 13.35 -37.74 -8.91
C VAL A 198 14.44 -37.98 -9.96
N LYS A 199 14.37 -39.08 -10.71
CA LYS A 199 15.32 -39.41 -11.80
C LYS A 199 15.41 -38.38 -12.93
N ASP A 200 14.33 -37.62 -13.16
CA ASP A 200 14.34 -36.57 -14.16
C ASP A 200 14.85 -35.26 -13.57
N LEU A 201 14.56 -35.00 -12.28
CA LEU A 201 15.13 -33.87 -11.55
C LEU A 201 16.66 -33.96 -11.42
N GLU A 202 17.23 -35.14 -11.20
CA GLU A 202 18.69 -35.35 -11.16
C GLU A 202 19.43 -34.89 -12.42
N LYS A 203 18.70 -34.76 -13.55
CA LYS A 203 19.24 -34.29 -14.83
C LYS A 203 19.18 -32.77 -14.98
N VAL A 204 18.43 -32.09 -14.13
CA VAL A 204 18.34 -30.63 -14.10
C VAL A 204 19.66 -30.10 -13.55
N LYS A 205 20.28 -29.20 -14.31
CA LYS A 205 21.58 -28.61 -13.99
C LYS A 205 21.55 -27.11 -14.18
N ASN A 206 22.17 -26.39 -13.26
CA ASN A 206 22.33 -24.93 -13.29
C ASN A 206 21.07 -24.17 -13.76
N THR A 207 19.89 -24.52 -13.25
CA THR A 207 18.60 -23.99 -13.69
C THR A 207 18.04 -23.01 -12.65
N TRP A 208 17.48 -21.90 -13.12
CA TRP A 208 16.92 -20.86 -12.26
C TRP A 208 15.45 -20.64 -12.58
N ILE A 209 14.57 -20.82 -11.60
CA ILE A 209 13.13 -20.59 -11.74
C ILE A 209 12.80 -19.21 -11.20
N LEU A 210 12.36 -18.33 -12.09
CA LEU A 210 11.99 -16.95 -11.80
C LEU A 210 10.46 -16.84 -11.83
N ILE A 211 9.83 -16.90 -10.67
CA ILE A 211 8.37 -16.84 -10.54
C ILE A 211 7.96 -15.39 -10.36
N ASP A 212 7.14 -14.88 -11.27
CA ASP A 212 6.62 -13.52 -11.24
C ASP A 212 5.16 -13.50 -10.74
N ASP A 213 4.79 -12.44 -10.01
CA ASP A 213 3.46 -12.23 -9.43
C ASP A 213 2.90 -13.42 -8.62
N ALA A 214 3.74 -14.03 -7.78
CA ALA A 214 3.40 -15.21 -6.99
C ALA A 214 2.12 -15.07 -6.14
N GLN A 215 1.77 -13.86 -5.72
CA GLN A 215 0.54 -13.57 -4.97
C GLN A 215 -0.73 -14.02 -5.69
N ASN A 216 -0.73 -14.09 -7.02
CA ASN A 216 -1.87 -14.55 -7.82
C ASN A 216 -2.12 -16.06 -7.68
N ALA A 217 -1.23 -16.76 -6.99
CA ALA A 217 -1.27 -18.20 -6.81
C ALA A 217 -1.23 -18.64 -5.35
N PHE A 218 -1.59 -17.78 -4.39
CA PHE A 218 -1.64 -18.18 -2.97
C PHE A 218 -2.94 -18.88 -2.57
N ASP A 219 -3.90 -19.00 -3.48
CA ASP A 219 -5.13 -19.77 -3.25
C ASP A 219 -4.86 -21.27 -3.08
N GLU A 220 -5.69 -21.95 -2.28
CA GLU A 220 -5.56 -23.39 -1.96
C GLU A 220 -5.46 -24.30 -3.18
N LYS A 221 -6.06 -23.90 -4.31
CA LYS A 221 -6.00 -24.65 -5.57
C LYS A 221 -4.57 -24.82 -6.09
N PHE A 222 -3.65 -23.92 -5.74
CA PHE A 222 -2.25 -23.94 -6.13
C PHE A 222 -1.33 -24.63 -5.11
N ASN A 223 -1.87 -25.09 -3.98
CA ASN A 223 -1.10 -25.81 -2.95
C ASN A 223 -0.25 -26.96 -3.52
N PRO A 224 -0.74 -27.80 -4.46
CA PRO A 224 0.09 -28.87 -5.03
C PRO A 224 1.30 -28.37 -5.83
N PHE A 225 1.19 -27.19 -6.46
CA PHE A 225 2.31 -26.56 -7.18
C PHE A 225 3.38 -26.09 -6.20
N TRP A 226 2.98 -25.36 -5.15
CA TRP A 226 3.92 -24.84 -4.15
C TRP A 226 4.56 -25.94 -3.31
N GLU A 227 3.79 -26.96 -2.91
CA GLU A 227 4.32 -28.13 -2.20
C GLU A 227 5.40 -28.83 -3.03
N PHE A 228 5.17 -29.02 -4.33
CA PHE A 228 6.18 -29.58 -5.21
C PHE A 228 7.41 -28.67 -5.30
N LEU A 229 7.22 -27.39 -5.63
CA LEU A 229 8.32 -26.50 -5.96
C LEU A 229 9.18 -26.09 -4.75
N VAL A 230 8.57 -25.98 -3.56
CA VAL A 230 9.29 -25.52 -2.35
C VAL A 230 9.67 -26.68 -1.43
N LYS A 231 8.82 -27.70 -1.26
CA LYS A 231 9.15 -28.83 -0.39
C LYS A 231 9.82 -29.97 -1.13
N HIS A 232 9.22 -30.45 -2.22
CA HIS A 232 9.74 -31.62 -2.91
C HIS A 232 11.10 -31.34 -3.58
N VAL A 233 11.22 -30.21 -4.27
CA VAL A 233 12.52 -29.78 -4.86
C VAL A 233 13.59 -29.59 -3.78
N ALA A 234 13.25 -28.99 -2.63
CA ALA A 234 14.22 -28.78 -1.54
C ALA A 234 14.65 -30.08 -0.84
N SER A 235 13.86 -31.14 -0.97
CA SER A 235 14.16 -32.45 -0.37
C SER A 235 15.17 -33.29 -1.19
N VAL A 236 15.48 -32.89 -2.43
CA VAL A 236 16.44 -33.58 -3.29
C VAL A 236 17.80 -32.92 -3.15
N ASP A 237 18.73 -33.56 -2.44
CA ASP A 237 20.04 -32.99 -2.10
C ASP A 237 20.86 -32.62 -3.34
N GLU A 238 20.74 -33.39 -4.43
CA GLU A 238 21.41 -33.16 -5.70
C GLU A 238 20.98 -31.86 -6.39
N LEU A 239 19.85 -31.26 -5.98
CA LEU A 239 19.31 -30.02 -6.56
C LEU A 239 19.71 -28.74 -5.83
N LYS A 240 20.29 -28.83 -4.62
CA LYS A 240 20.49 -27.66 -3.75
C LYS A 240 21.29 -26.53 -4.41
N GLU A 241 22.25 -26.89 -5.26
CA GLU A 241 23.10 -25.95 -5.99
C GLU A 241 22.79 -25.92 -7.50
N GLU A 242 21.91 -26.80 -7.96
CA GLU A 242 21.63 -27.04 -9.39
C GLU A 242 20.28 -26.46 -9.83
N LEU A 243 19.35 -26.27 -8.89
CA LEU A 243 18.04 -25.69 -9.15
C LEU A 243 17.73 -24.63 -8.09
N ILE A 244 17.74 -23.38 -8.52
CA ILE A 244 17.51 -22.21 -7.67
C ILE A 244 16.15 -21.60 -8.02
N VAL A 245 15.41 -21.16 -7.01
CA VAL A 245 14.05 -20.61 -7.15
C VAL A 245 14.00 -19.19 -6.57
N VAL A 246 13.66 -18.23 -7.41
CA VAL A 246 13.44 -16.83 -7.01
C VAL A 246 11.96 -16.50 -7.21
N ILE A 247 11.31 -16.08 -6.15
CA ILE A 247 9.86 -15.87 -6.08
C ILE A 247 9.60 -14.38 -5.92
N ALA A 248 9.03 -13.70 -6.89
CA ALA A 248 8.59 -12.31 -6.75
C ALA A 248 7.13 -12.26 -6.32
N SER A 249 6.83 -11.55 -5.22
CA SER A 249 5.47 -11.43 -4.69
C SER A 249 5.15 -10.01 -4.22
N THR A 250 3.86 -9.65 -4.32
CA THR A 250 3.31 -8.41 -3.80
C THR A 250 2.73 -8.61 -2.40
N TYR A 251 3.29 -7.91 -1.40
CA TYR A 251 2.89 -7.92 0.02
C TYR A 251 2.90 -9.29 0.73
N ASP A 252 2.52 -9.26 2.02
CA ASP A 252 2.66 -10.26 3.08
C ASP A 252 2.55 -11.72 2.59
N LEU A 253 3.59 -12.48 2.95
CA LEU A 253 3.77 -13.89 2.63
C LEU A 253 3.20 -14.83 3.71
N ASN A 254 2.47 -14.27 4.69
CA ASN A 254 1.62 -15.06 5.55
C ASN A 254 0.50 -15.71 4.73
N THR A 255 0.78 -16.90 4.23
CA THR A 255 -0.17 -17.78 3.56
C THR A 255 -0.57 -18.90 4.52
N PRO A 256 -1.42 -18.64 5.54
CA PRO A 256 -1.74 -19.62 6.58
C PRO A 256 -2.37 -20.91 6.04
N LYS A 257 -2.95 -20.84 4.82
CA LYS A 257 -3.60 -21.96 4.13
C LYS A 257 -2.70 -22.70 3.13
N SER A 258 -1.53 -22.15 2.81
CA SER A 258 -0.59 -22.82 1.90
C SER A 258 0.21 -23.87 2.68
N PRO A 259 0.52 -25.03 2.09
CA PRO A 259 1.43 -25.99 2.71
C PRO A 259 2.83 -25.37 2.90
N VAL A 260 3.17 -24.33 2.15
CA VAL A 260 4.43 -23.60 2.23
C VAL A 260 4.20 -22.32 3.01
N ASN A 261 4.95 -22.14 4.10
CA ASN A 261 5.03 -20.87 4.80
C ASN A 261 6.11 -20.02 4.15
N PHE A 262 5.72 -19.11 3.25
CA PHE A 262 6.68 -18.26 2.55
C PHE A 262 7.40 -17.26 3.49
N ALA A 263 6.86 -17.00 4.68
CA ALA A 263 7.54 -16.21 5.70
C ALA A 263 8.82 -16.89 6.22
N ASP A 264 8.93 -18.22 6.11
CA ASP A 264 10.12 -18.98 6.53
C ASP A 264 11.23 -18.99 5.47
N LEU A 265 10.92 -18.56 4.23
CA LEU A 265 11.92 -18.43 3.16
C LEU A 265 12.75 -17.16 3.37
N HIS A 266 13.88 -17.05 2.66
CA HIS A 266 14.72 -15.87 2.79
C HIS A 266 14.17 -14.70 1.97
N HIS A 267 14.00 -13.52 2.59
CA HIS A 267 13.42 -12.35 1.94
C HIS A 267 14.47 -11.33 1.51
N ILE A 268 14.16 -10.66 0.42
CA ILE A 268 14.85 -9.48 -0.08
C ILE A 268 13.80 -8.41 -0.32
N GLU A 269 14.00 -7.26 0.31
CA GLU A 269 13.20 -6.07 0.08
C GLU A 269 13.90 -5.20 -0.97
N PRO A 270 13.39 -5.12 -2.21
CA PRO A 270 14.00 -4.36 -3.29
C PRO A 270 13.74 -2.86 -3.16
N ASN A 271 13.97 -2.30 -1.98
CA ASN A 271 13.89 -0.86 -1.75
C ASN A 271 14.97 -0.14 -2.57
N ALA A 272 14.71 1.12 -2.93
CA ALA A 272 15.65 1.88 -3.75
C ALA A 272 16.39 2.94 -2.92
N THR A 273 17.62 3.23 -3.33
CA THR A 273 18.35 4.41 -2.84
C THR A 273 17.77 5.70 -3.43
N GLU A 274 18.13 6.85 -2.87
CA GLU A 274 17.74 8.14 -3.44
C GLU A 274 18.26 8.32 -4.88
N ALA A 275 19.50 7.87 -5.11
CA ALA A 275 20.14 7.94 -6.42
C ALA A 275 19.35 7.15 -7.46
N GLU A 276 18.94 5.93 -7.13
CA GLU A 276 18.11 5.09 -8.00
C GLU A 276 16.73 5.72 -8.26
N ALA A 277 16.09 6.29 -7.23
CA ALA A 277 14.80 6.95 -7.37
C ALA A 277 14.87 8.16 -8.32
N ARG A 278 15.93 8.97 -8.20
CA ARG A 278 16.21 10.11 -9.08
C ARG A 278 16.57 9.68 -10.50
N GLU A 279 17.36 8.62 -10.65
CA GLU A 279 17.71 8.07 -11.95
C GLU A 279 16.46 7.55 -12.68
N LEU A 280 15.59 6.81 -11.99
CA LEU A 280 14.31 6.35 -12.54
C LEU A 280 13.45 7.53 -13.01
N PHE A 281 13.35 8.58 -12.18
CA PHE A 281 12.65 9.80 -12.58
C PHE A 281 13.25 10.38 -13.86
N ASN A 282 14.57 10.53 -13.93
CA ASN A 282 15.25 11.14 -15.08
C ASN A 282 15.06 10.35 -16.39
N ILE A 283 15.12 9.01 -16.31
CA ILE A 283 14.87 8.12 -17.46
C ILE A 283 13.45 8.37 -17.99
N CYS A 284 12.45 8.35 -17.13
CA CYS A 284 11.06 8.55 -17.55
C CYS A 284 10.73 10.00 -17.91
N ALA A 285 11.37 10.98 -17.27
CA ALA A 285 11.14 12.40 -17.52
C ALA A 285 11.70 12.85 -18.86
N GLU A 286 12.72 12.17 -19.39
CA GLU A 286 13.18 12.36 -20.77
C GLU A 286 12.11 11.99 -21.78
N ASP A 287 11.53 10.78 -21.65
CA ASP A 287 10.46 10.29 -22.53
C ASP A 287 9.22 11.19 -22.50
N ILE A 288 8.93 11.73 -21.31
CA ILE A 288 7.77 12.59 -21.10
C ILE A 288 8.11 14.05 -21.46
N ASN A 289 9.36 14.43 -21.67
CA ASN A 289 9.81 15.83 -21.84
C ASN A 289 9.36 16.74 -20.66
N CYS A 290 9.73 16.35 -19.44
CA CYS A 290 9.45 17.09 -18.20
C CYS A 290 10.69 17.26 -17.29
N ARG A 291 11.90 17.15 -17.85
CA ARG A 291 13.18 17.31 -17.10
C ARG A 291 13.33 18.62 -16.33
N HIS A 292 12.60 19.66 -16.72
CA HIS A 292 12.63 20.97 -16.06
C HIS A 292 11.79 21.04 -14.77
N MET A 293 10.98 20.02 -14.46
CA MET A 293 10.08 20.00 -13.30
C MET A 293 10.80 19.53 -12.03
N SER A 294 11.77 20.33 -11.58
CA SER A 294 12.60 20.03 -10.40
C SER A 294 11.81 19.93 -9.09
N ARG A 295 10.90 20.86 -8.79
CA ARG A 295 10.06 20.84 -7.58
C ARG A 295 9.13 19.63 -7.56
N PHE A 296 8.59 19.26 -8.72
CA PHE A 296 7.79 18.04 -8.86
C PHE A 296 8.62 16.79 -8.55
N CYS A 297 9.84 16.71 -9.09
CA CYS A 297 10.79 15.63 -8.78
C CYS A 297 11.09 15.55 -7.28
N GLU A 298 11.51 16.67 -6.66
CA GLU A 298 11.82 16.70 -5.22
C GLU A 298 10.61 16.26 -4.39
N THR A 299 9.41 16.76 -4.73
CA THR A 299 8.17 16.39 -4.02
C THR A 299 7.87 14.89 -4.15
N LEU A 300 8.05 14.29 -5.34
CA LEU A 300 7.88 12.85 -5.51
C LEU A 300 8.91 12.04 -4.74
N ILE A 301 10.18 12.46 -4.76
CA ILE A 301 11.26 11.81 -4.01
C ILE A 301 10.93 11.84 -2.52
N ASP A 302 10.57 13.00 -1.98
CA ASP A 302 10.21 13.16 -0.56
C ASP A 302 9.00 12.31 -0.17
N ILE A 303 7.93 12.28 -0.98
CA ILE A 303 6.74 11.45 -0.69
C ILE A 303 7.05 9.95 -0.81
N SER A 304 8.01 9.57 -1.65
CA SER A 304 8.42 8.17 -1.80
C SER A 304 9.35 7.67 -0.71
N ARG A 305 9.85 8.55 0.16
CA ARG A 305 10.77 8.19 1.25
C ARG A 305 10.07 7.26 2.24
N LEU A 306 10.68 6.12 2.52
CA LEU A 306 10.26 5.18 3.54
C LEU A 306 10.75 5.66 4.91
N ALA A 307 9.94 5.46 5.95
CA ALA A 307 10.38 5.74 7.31
C ALA A 307 11.56 4.80 7.64
N SER A 308 12.67 5.37 8.12
CA SER A 308 13.72 4.55 8.71
C SER A 308 13.12 3.90 9.95
N GLU A 309 13.11 2.57 10.00
CA GLU A 309 12.86 1.90 11.28
C GLU A 309 13.90 2.43 12.27
N ASP A 310 13.44 2.93 13.42
CA ASP A 310 14.31 3.39 14.51
C ASP A 310 15.11 2.20 15.06
N LYS A 311 16.15 1.80 14.32
CA LYS A 311 17.17 0.89 14.84
C LYS A 311 17.89 1.65 15.95
N SER A 312 17.97 1.00 17.11
CA SER A 312 18.48 1.55 18.36
C SER A 312 19.63 2.55 18.19
N SER A 313 19.59 3.65 18.95
CA SER A 313 20.42 4.86 18.94
C SER A 313 21.96 4.74 18.93
N LEU A 314 22.55 3.55 18.77
CA LEU A 314 23.98 3.30 18.89
C LEU A 314 24.72 3.20 17.54
N SER A 315 24.01 3.02 16.42
CA SER A 315 24.59 3.05 15.07
C SER A 315 24.24 4.33 14.33
N PRO A 316 25.11 4.84 13.44
CA PRO A 316 24.72 5.91 12.51
C PRO A 316 23.45 5.50 11.75
N PRO A 317 22.53 6.44 11.48
CA PRO A 317 21.29 6.13 10.78
C PRO A 317 21.59 5.57 9.39
N ASP A 318 20.93 4.46 9.05
CA ASP A 318 20.98 3.92 7.69
C ASP A 318 20.48 5.00 6.71
N PRO A 319 21.03 5.06 5.48
CA PRO A 319 20.54 5.99 4.47
C PRO A 319 19.04 5.74 4.20
N PRO A 320 18.25 6.80 3.93
CA PRO A 320 16.83 6.65 3.68
C PRO A 320 16.60 5.81 2.41
N LEU A 321 15.58 4.95 2.49
CA LEU A 321 15.13 4.12 1.39
C LEU A 321 13.88 4.72 0.74
N TYR A 322 13.62 4.35 -0.51
CA TYR A 322 12.59 4.96 -1.35
C TYR A 322 11.72 3.92 -2.06
N HIS A 323 10.43 4.23 -2.16
CA HIS A 323 9.42 3.40 -2.79
C HIS A 323 9.25 3.74 -4.28
N LEU A 324 9.89 2.97 -5.17
CA LEU A 324 9.84 3.21 -6.63
C LEU A 324 8.42 3.27 -7.22
N GLY A 325 7.47 2.53 -6.64
CA GLY A 325 6.07 2.58 -7.07
C GLY A 325 5.41 3.95 -6.93
N VAL A 326 5.85 4.78 -5.97
CA VAL A 326 5.35 6.15 -5.80
C VAL A 326 5.88 7.05 -6.92
N ILE A 327 7.17 6.93 -7.24
CA ILE A 327 7.79 7.64 -8.37
C ILE A 327 7.09 7.27 -9.68
N MET A 328 6.88 5.97 -9.92
CA MET A 328 6.19 5.48 -11.12
C MET A 328 4.74 5.95 -11.20
N ALA A 329 4.03 6.02 -10.07
CA ALA A 329 2.68 6.57 -10.03
C ALA A 329 2.67 8.05 -10.45
N GLY A 330 3.59 8.86 -9.93
CA GLY A 330 3.70 10.27 -10.30
C GLY A 330 4.02 10.48 -11.78
N LEU A 331 4.93 9.67 -12.33
CA LEU A 331 5.27 9.70 -13.75
C LEU A 331 4.10 9.25 -14.65
N ARG A 332 3.26 8.30 -14.19
CA ARG A 332 2.04 7.89 -14.90
C ARG A 332 1.02 9.03 -14.94
N VAL A 333 0.84 9.76 -13.84
CA VAL A 333 -0.01 10.97 -13.80
C VAL A 333 0.46 11.98 -14.85
N LEU A 334 1.76 12.26 -14.94
CA LEU A 334 2.30 13.15 -15.97
C LEU A 334 1.99 12.65 -17.39
N LYS A 335 2.19 11.35 -17.62
CA LYS A 335 1.98 10.74 -18.94
C LYS A 335 0.52 10.77 -19.36
N ASP A 336 -0.40 10.46 -18.46
CA ASP A 336 -1.83 10.43 -18.76
C ASP A 336 -2.40 11.83 -18.99
N ASN A 337 -1.94 12.81 -18.21
CA ASN A 337 -2.24 14.23 -18.47
C ASN A 337 -1.74 14.72 -19.84
N LYS A 338 -0.55 14.26 -20.31
CA LYS A 338 -0.06 14.62 -21.66
C LYS A 338 -0.85 13.97 -22.79
N LYS A 339 -1.43 12.79 -22.58
CA LYS A 339 -2.29 12.14 -23.59
C LYS A 339 -3.60 12.89 -23.76
N ASP A 340 -4.12 13.50 -22.69
CA ASP A 340 -5.28 14.39 -22.78
C ASP A 340 -4.85 15.70 -23.47
N GLN A 341 -5.01 15.73 -24.79
CA GLN A 341 -4.59 16.83 -25.67
C GLN A 341 -5.18 18.20 -25.31
N ARG A 342 -6.08 18.28 -24.31
CA ARG A 342 -6.65 19.51 -23.78
C ARG A 342 -5.70 20.27 -22.85
N LEU A 343 -4.65 19.64 -22.32
CA LEU A 343 -3.74 20.23 -21.33
C LEU A 343 -2.32 20.42 -21.89
N ARG A 344 -2.20 21.10 -23.05
CA ARG A 344 -0.93 21.17 -23.81
C ARG A 344 0.24 21.85 -23.10
N VAL A 345 0.01 22.56 -22.01
CA VAL A 345 1.08 23.12 -21.18
C VAL A 345 0.61 23.08 -19.73
N LEU A 346 0.92 21.99 -19.03
CA LEU A 346 0.75 21.95 -17.58
C LEU A 346 1.95 22.61 -16.95
N SER A 347 1.69 23.62 -16.12
CA SER A 347 2.74 24.21 -15.30
C SER A 347 3.21 23.20 -14.26
N GLU A 348 4.41 23.41 -13.71
CA GLU A 348 4.88 22.58 -12.61
C GLU A 348 3.95 22.64 -11.39
N ASP A 349 3.32 23.80 -11.13
CA ASP A 349 2.36 23.95 -10.04
C ASP A 349 1.08 23.13 -10.28
N ASP A 350 0.58 23.04 -11.53
CA ASP A 350 -0.53 22.15 -11.87
C ASP A 350 -0.17 20.68 -11.58
N MET A 351 1.07 20.29 -11.89
CA MET A 351 1.55 18.93 -11.66
C MET A 351 1.75 18.61 -10.18
N LEU A 352 2.25 19.57 -9.40
CA LEU A 352 2.30 19.43 -7.95
C LEU A 352 0.91 19.28 -7.34
N GLN A 353 -0.10 19.95 -7.91
CA GLN A 353 -1.48 19.76 -7.50
C GLN A 353 -2.01 18.38 -7.90
N GLU A 354 -1.67 17.88 -9.09
CA GLU A 354 -2.08 16.54 -9.54
C GLU A 354 -1.49 15.39 -8.68
N ILE A 355 -0.28 15.53 -8.12
CA ILE A 355 0.25 14.55 -7.13
C ILE A 355 -0.67 14.46 -5.91
N ARG A 356 -1.36 15.55 -5.56
CA ARG A 356 -2.31 15.62 -4.43
C ARG A 356 -3.74 15.24 -4.83
N CYS A 357 -3.99 15.01 -6.12
CA CYS A 357 -5.32 14.66 -6.65
C CYS A 357 -5.57 13.15 -6.58
N SER A 358 -6.85 12.78 -6.78
CA SER A 358 -7.28 11.37 -6.85
C SER A 358 -6.61 10.58 -7.97
N ASN A 359 -6.08 11.24 -9.01
CA ASN A 359 -5.41 10.58 -10.13
C ASN A 359 -4.11 9.88 -9.70
N MET A 360 -3.25 10.57 -8.92
CA MET A 360 -2.07 9.96 -8.32
C MET A 360 -2.46 8.77 -7.45
N MET A 361 -3.53 8.93 -6.66
CA MET A 361 -4.02 7.87 -5.80
C MET A 361 -4.56 6.70 -6.61
N ASN A 362 -5.21 6.90 -7.75
CA ASN A 362 -5.62 5.80 -8.64
C ASN A 362 -4.43 4.98 -9.16
N HIS A 363 -3.29 5.61 -9.42
CA HIS A 363 -2.07 4.88 -9.77
C HIS A 363 -1.40 4.22 -8.56
N LEU A 364 -1.59 4.80 -7.37
CA LEU A 364 -1.21 4.19 -6.11
C LEU A 364 -2.25 3.19 -5.59
N ASN A 365 -3.47 3.08 -6.14
CA ASN A 365 -4.59 2.32 -5.57
C ASN A 365 -4.32 0.82 -5.49
N ARG A 366 -3.26 0.33 -6.12
CA ARG A 366 -2.66 -0.96 -5.78
C ARG A 366 -2.11 -1.03 -4.33
N CYS A 367 -2.12 0.06 -3.57
CA CYS A 367 -1.54 0.21 -2.23
C CYS A 367 -2.55 0.61 -1.14
N PHE A 368 -3.79 0.99 -1.49
CA PHE A 368 -4.81 1.48 -0.55
C PHE A 368 -6.06 0.59 -0.57
N PRO A 369 -6.81 0.49 0.55
CA PRO A 369 -8.04 -0.30 0.59
C PRO A 369 -9.14 0.37 -0.27
N GLU A 370 -9.69 -0.37 -1.22
CA GLU A 370 -10.78 0.10 -2.10
C GLU A 370 -12.16 -0.01 -1.45
N ARG A 371 -12.29 -0.83 -0.39
CA ARG A 371 -13.53 -1.10 0.33
C ARG A 371 -13.33 -0.95 1.82
N LEU A 372 -14.39 -0.58 2.55
CA LEU A 372 -14.38 -0.46 4.00
C LEU A 372 -13.94 -1.76 4.69
N ASN A 373 -14.36 -2.91 4.18
CA ASN A 373 -13.95 -4.22 4.69
C ASN A 373 -12.42 -4.42 4.58
N ASP A 374 -11.81 -3.97 3.48
CA ASP A 374 -10.37 -4.10 3.24
C ASP A 374 -9.60 -3.14 4.16
N LEU A 375 -10.15 -1.94 4.41
CA LEU A 375 -9.58 -0.99 5.37
C LEU A 375 -9.56 -1.59 6.77
N VAL A 376 -10.67 -2.17 7.24
CA VAL A 376 -10.73 -2.81 8.57
C VAL A 376 -9.76 -3.98 8.65
N LYS A 377 -9.74 -4.87 7.65
CA LYS A 377 -8.81 -6.00 7.62
C LYS A 377 -7.35 -5.55 7.73
N ARG A 378 -6.94 -4.62 6.87
CA ARG A 378 -5.56 -4.09 6.85
C ARG A 378 -5.24 -3.28 8.10
N SER A 379 -6.23 -2.63 8.68
CA SER A 379 -6.05 -1.93 9.95
C SER A 379 -5.70 -2.93 11.04
N VAL A 380 -6.42 -4.05 11.15
CA VAL A 380 -6.10 -5.12 12.11
C VAL A 380 -4.70 -5.68 11.88
N GLU A 381 -4.31 -5.99 10.64
CA GLU A 381 -2.94 -6.42 10.29
C GLU A 381 -1.87 -5.44 10.82
N SER A 382 -2.17 -4.14 10.77
CA SER A 382 -1.25 -3.06 11.17
C SER A 382 -1.30 -2.69 12.65
N ILE A 383 -2.22 -3.25 13.45
CA ILE A 383 -2.30 -2.98 14.89
C ILE A 383 -1.18 -3.74 15.60
N SER A 384 -0.49 -3.09 16.55
CA SER A 384 0.57 -3.72 17.35
C SER A 384 -0.03 -4.65 18.42
N ALA A 385 0.28 -5.93 18.30
CA ALA A 385 -0.04 -6.97 19.28
C ALA A 385 0.51 -6.61 20.66
N ARG A 386 1.74 -6.07 20.73
CA ARG A 386 2.34 -5.58 21.97
C ARG A 386 1.50 -4.47 22.62
N ARG A 387 1.09 -3.45 21.87
CA ARG A 387 0.30 -2.34 22.43
C ARG A 387 -1.09 -2.80 22.91
N LEU A 388 -1.70 -3.78 22.25
CA LEU A 388 -2.93 -4.40 22.74
C LEU A 388 -2.71 -5.13 24.06
N ARG A 389 -1.65 -5.95 24.18
CA ARG A 389 -1.28 -6.62 25.44
C ARG A 389 -1.07 -5.61 26.57
N ASP A 390 -0.32 -4.55 26.31
CA ASP A 390 -0.02 -3.51 27.30
C ASP A 390 -1.31 -2.76 27.75
N ALA A 391 -2.30 -2.65 26.86
CA ALA A 391 -3.60 -2.06 27.16
C ALA A 391 -4.58 -3.00 27.88
N ALA A 392 -4.32 -4.32 27.90
CA ALA A 392 -5.20 -5.36 28.43
C ALA A 392 -5.09 -5.53 29.96
N LYS A 393 -5.19 -4.44 30.74
CA LYS A 393 -5.04 -4.47 32.21
C LYS A 393 -5.98 -5.44 32.94
N ASP A 394 -7.18 -5.66 32.39
CA ASP A 394 -8.21 -6.55 32.94
C ASP A 394 -8.48 -7.75 32.02
N GLY A 395 -7.44 -8.27 31.36
CA GLY A 395 -7.51 -9.43 30.46
C GLY A 395 -7.98 -9.11 29.03
N PHE A 396 -8.67 -7.99 28.80
CA PHE A 396 -9.00 -7.52 27.45
C PHE A 396 -8.96 -5.98 27.34
N PRO A 397 -8.41 -5.40 26.25
CA PRO A 397 -8.30 -3.95 26.09
C PRO A 397 -9.65 -3.24 26.21
N LYS A 398 -9.63 -1.99 26.65
CA LYS A 398 -10.82 -1.12 26.61
C LYS A 398 -11.09 -0.67 25.17
N GLU A 399 -12.33 -0.30 24.89
CA GLU A 399 -12.76 0.17 23.57
C GLU A 399 -11.90 1.33 23.05
N ALA A 400 -11.59 2.30 23.92
CA ALA A 400 -10.70 3.43 23.61
C ALA A 400 -9.29 3.01 23.12
N ALA A 401 -8.76 1.86 23.58
CA ALA A 401 -7.48 1.35 23.09
C ALA A 401 -7.59 0.86 21.65
N PHE A 402 -8.68 0.16 21.32
CA PHE A 402 -8.97 -0.22 19.94
C PHE A 402 -9.20 1.00 19.07
N GLN A 403 -10.02 1.97 19.51
CA GLN A 403 -10.26 3.20 18.76
C GLN A 403 -8.95 3.94 18.44
N HIS A 404 -8.05 4.13 19.40
CA HIS A 404 -6.75 4.75 19.16
C HIS A 404 -5.94 4.00 18.09
N LEU A 405 -5.80 2.68 18.25
CA LEU A 405 -4.97 1.85 17.37
C LEU A 405 -5.57 1.74 15.95
N PHE A 406 -6.89 1.66 15.83
CA PHE A 406 -7.59 1.74 14.54
C PHE A 406 -7.39 3.10 13.88
N CYS A 407 -7.52 4.20 14.62
CA CYS A 407 -7.31 5.55 14.08
C CYS A 407 -5.90 5.70 13.49
N GLU A 408 -4.89 5.25 14.22
CA GLU A 408 -3.50 5.26 13.76
C GLU A 408 -3.30 4.38 12.51
N ALA A 409 -3.80 3.15 12.54
CA ALA A 409 -3.67 2.21 11.42
C ALA A 409 -4.37 2.74 10.17
N MET A 410 -5.63 3.16 10.28
CA MET A 410 -6.41 3.72 9.17
C MET A 410 -5.75 4.97 8.59
N SER A 411 -5.19 5.85 9.44
CA SER A 411 -4.51 7.07 8.97
C SER A 411 -3.26 6.78 8.13
N LYS A 412 -2.60 5.63 8.33
CA LYS A 412 -1.47 5.16 7.50
C LYS A 412 -1.94 4.47 6.22
N LEU A 413 -3.12 3.86 6.26
CA LEU A 413 -3.69 3.07 5.16
C LEU A 413 -4.58 3.89 4.24
N LEU A 414 -4.94 5.11 4.62
CA LEU A 414 -5.77 5.98 3.82
C LEU A 414 -4.95 7.04 3.08
N PRO A 415 -5.36 7.39 1.85
CA PRO A 415 -4.87 8.59 1.17
C PRO A 415 -5.01 9.86 2.01
N ILE A 416 -4.09 10.82 1.86
CA ILE A 416 -4.08 12.06 2.64
C ILE A 416 -5.35 12.91 2.49
N GLN A 417 -6.06 12.81 1.36
CA GLN A 417 -7.34 13.50 1.15
C GLN A 417 -8.53 12.85 1.89
N HIS A 418 -8.35 11.65 2.43
CA HIS A 418 -9.32 10.93 3.24
C HIS A 418 -8.88 10.98 4.70
N SER A 419 -9.23 12.06 5.37
CA SER A 419 -9.00 12.21 6.80
C SER A 419 -9.95 11.30 7.58
N VAL A 420 -9.39 10.60 8.56
CA VAL A 420 -10.16 9.93 9.61
C VAL A 420 -10.60 11.02 10.60
N ILE A 421 -11.90 11.20 10.77
CA ILE A 421 -12.47 12.08 11.79
C ILE A 421 -12.91 11.19 12.96
N PRO A 422 -12.13 11.12 14.05
CA PRO A 422 -12.54 10.39 15.25
C PRO A 422 -13.65 11.14 15.97
N GLU A 423 -14.53 10.40 16.66
CA GLU A 423 -15.54 10.94 17.60
C GLU A 423 -16.42 12.04 16.95
N LEU A 424 -16.93 11.77 15.75
CA LEU A 424 -17.76 12.72 15.01
C LEU A 424 -19.14 12.85 15.67
N ASN A 425 -19.41 14.02 16.24
CA ASN A 425 -20.74 14.37 16.74
C ASN A 425 -21.77 14.42 15.60
N THR A 426 -22.89 13.71 15.78
CA THR A 426 -23.99 13.64 14.81
C THR A 426 -25.27 14.24 15.38
N PHE A 427 -26.07 14.83 14.50
CA PHE A 427 -27.36 15.43 14.87
C PHE A 427 -28.43 14.96 13.90
N ALA A 428 -29.56 14.52 14.43
CA ALA A 428 -30.70 14.11 13.62
C ALA A 428 -32.02 14.58 14.25
N LYS A 429 -32.90 15.19 13.45
CA LYS A 429 -34.22 15.67 13.94
C LYS A 429 -35.27 14.57 13.84
N ASN A 430 -36.03 14.31 14.91
CA ASN A 430 -37.16 13.38 14.87
C ASN A 430 -38.40 14.08 14.24
N SER A 431 -39.53 13.35 14.15
CA SER A 431 -40.81 13.89 13.69
C SER A 431 -41.31 15.07 14.53
N ASP A 432 -40.97 15.07 15.83
CA ASP A 432 -41.36 16.07 16.80
C ASP A 432 -40.41 17.29 16.83
N LEU A 433 -39.44 17.34 15.90
CA LEU A 433 -38.38 18.36 15.78
C LEU A 433 -37.35 18.37 16.91
N ASP A 434 -37.38 17.41 17.83
CA ASP A 434 -36.33 17.19 18.81
C ASP A 434 -35.04 16.74 18.12
N VAL A 435 -33.92 17.29 18.60
CA VAL A 435 -32.59 16.93 18.12
C VAL A 435 -32.10 15.72 18.90
N VAL A 436 -31.89 14.62 18.18
CA VAL A 436 -31.21 13.43 18.68
C VAL A 436 -29.72 13.58 18.37
N THR A 437 -28.88 13.52 19.41
CA THR A 437 -27.42 13.53 19.26
C THR A 437 -26.85 12.13 19.31
N GLY A 438 -25.72 11.94 18.62
CA GLY A 438 -24.90 10.74 18.66
C GLY A 438 -23.43 11.10 18.49
N GLU A 439 -22.55 10.14 18.70
CA GLU A 439 -21.11 10.28 18.53
C GLU A 439 -20.63 9.03 17.78
N LEU A 440 -20.16 9.24 16.55
CA LEU A 440 -19.60 8.20 15.70
C LEU A 440 -18.12 8.01 16.01
N ASP A 441 -17.68 6.76 16.15
CA ASP A 441 -16.27 6.49 16.44
C ASP A 441 -15.35 6.99 15.32
N PHE A 442 -15.68 6.66 14.05
CA PHE A 442 -14.92 7.14 12.89
C PHE A 442 -15.80 7.50 11.70
N TYR A 443 -15.52 8.66 11.12
CA TYR A 443 -15.99 9.07 9.80
C TYR A 443 -14.80 9.31 8.87
N ILE A 444 -14.75 8.59 7.76
CA ILE A 444 -13.71 8.75 6.73
C ILE A 444 -14.26 9.67 5.64
N ASN A 445 -13.69 10.87 5.51
CA ASN A 445 -14.23 11.93 4.67
C ASN A 445 -13.92 11.77 3.16
N GLY A 446 -14.23 12.82 2.38
CA GLY A 446 -13.95 12.90 0.96
C GLY A 446 -14.93 12.09 0.12
N SER A 447 -14.44 11.40 -0.91
CA SER A 447 -15.26 10.56 -1.79
C SER A 447 -15.66 9.22 -1.18
N LEU A 448 -14.95 8.75 -0.14
CA LEU A 448 -15.25 7.47 0.50
C LEU A 448 -16.51 7.55 1.35
N LYS A 449 -16.61 8.56 2.23
CA LYS A 449 -17.71 8.74 3.18
C LYS A 449 -18.06 7.44 3.91
N TRP A 450 -17.05 6.76 4.45
CA TRP A 450 -17.25 5.53 5.19
C TRP A 450 -17.44 5.81 6.67
N VAL A 451 -18.23 4.98 7.32
CA VAL A 451 -18.48 5.07 8.76
C VAL A 451 -18.07 3.78 9.45
N LEU A 452 -17.34 3.91 10.56
CA LEU A 452 -16.95 2.78 11.38
C LEU A 452 -17.39 3.04 12.82
N GLU A 453 -18.06 2.06 13.41
CA GLU A 453 -18.45 2.06 14.82
C GLU A 453 -17.81 0.83 15.49
N LEU A 454 -17.09 1.01 16.58
CA LEU A 454 -16.49 -0.07 17.35
C LEU A 454 -17.36 -0.38 18.56
N LEU A 455 -17.29 -1.63 18.98
CA LEU A 455 -17.78 -2.03 20.29
C LEU A 455 -16.92 -3.15 20.86
N ARG A 456 -17.06 -3.36 22.17
CA ARG A 456 -16.35 -4.40 22.89
C ARG A 456 -17.27 -5.54 23.35
N ASN A 457 -16.85 -6.78 23.11
CA ASN A 457 -17.47 -8.00 23.64
C ASN A 457 -18.98 -8.12 23.36
N GLY A 458 -19.44 -7.66 22.20
CA GLY A 458 -20.85 -7.70 21.81
C GLY A 458 -21.78 -6.83 22.67
N ASN A 459 -21.23 -6.01 23.57
CA ASN A 459 -22.03 -5.19 24.47
C ASN A 459 -22.92 -4.26 23.64
N LYS A 460 -24.23 -4.36 23.83
CA LYS A 460 -25.23 -3.53 23.15
C LYS A 460 -25.15 -3.55 21.61
N ILE A 461 -24.68 -4.65 21.00
CA ILE A 461 -24.56 -4.75 19.54
C ILE A 461 -25.84 -4.35 18.78
N GLY A 462 -27.01 -4.72 19.30
CA GLY A 462 -28.30 -4.32 18.73
C GLY A 462 -28.54 -2.82 18.75
N GLU A 463 -28.12 -2.12 19.82
CA GLU A 463 -28.19 -0.66 19.91
C GLU A 463 -27.30 -0.01 18.85
N HIS A 464 -26.05 -0.48 18.70
CA HIS A 464 -25.11 0.07 17.71
C HIS A 464 -25.61 -0.14 16.27
N LEU A 465 -26.11 -1.32 15.92
CA LEU A 465 -26.72 -1.58 14.61
C LEU A 465 -27.94 -0.68 14.37
N GLN A 466 -28.80 -0.52 15.38
CA GLN A 466 -30.00 0.33 15.27
C GLN A 466 -29.68 1.82 15.11
N ARG A 467 -28.47 2.30 15.49
CA ARG A 467 -28.06 3.69 15.24
C ARG A 467 -28.01 4.03 13.75
N PHE A 468 -27.83 3.04 12.88
CA PHE A 468 -27.79 3.19 11.42
C PHE A 468 -29.14 2.96 10.73
N ASP A 469 -30.21 2.70 11.48
CA ASP A 469 -31.54 2.56 10.91
C ASP A 469 -31.94 3.85 10.15
N PRO A 470 -32.36 3.75 8.88
CA PRO A 470 -32.62 4.94 8.06
C PRO A 470 -33.84 5.75 8.50
N ALA A 471 -34.77 5.15 9.27
CA ALA A 471 -35.97 5.82 9.73
C ALA A 471 -35.80 6.42 11.13
N GLN A 472 -35.17 5.69 12.05
CA GLN A 472 -35.15 5.98 13.49
C GLN A 472 -33.74 6.07 14.08
N GLY A 473 -32.71 5.67 13.33
CA GLY A 473 -31.33 5.62 13.80
C GLY A 473 -30.75 7.00 14.12
N LYS A 474 -29.86 7.06 15.12
CA LYS A 474 -29.16 8.31 15.51
C LYS A 474 -28.33 8.90 14.36
N TYR A 475 -27.88 8.06 13.44
CA TYR A 475 -27.01 8.42 12.32
C TYR A 475 -27.75 8.57 10.98
N ARG A 476 -29.09 8.55 10.98
CA ARG A 476 -29.93 8.62 9.76
C ARG A 476 -29.73 9.88 8.90
N GLN A 477 -29.11 10.93 9.43
CA GLN A 477 -28.81 12.18 8.71
C GLN A 477 -27.30 12.33 8.37
N VAL A 478 -26.48 11.34 8.67
CA VAL A 478 -25.07 11.31 8.29
C VAL A 478 -24.98 10.87 6.83
N ASP A 479 -24.26 11.64 6.01
CA ASP A 479 -24.02 11.32 4.60
C ASP A 479 -22.85 10.34 4.48
N PHE A 480 -23.17 9.06 4.26
CA PHE A 480 -22.21 7.97 4.10
C PHE A 480 -22.55 7.04 2.93
N ASN A 481 -21.52 6.43 2.34
CA ASN A 481 -21.65 5.47 1.24
C ASN A 481 -21.63 4.01 1.71
N ASP A 482 -20.94 3.71 2.82
CA ASP A 482 -20.85 2.39 3.44
C ASP A 482 -20.62 2.55 4.93
N TYR A 483 -21.04 1.57 5.73
CA TYR A 483 -20.80 1.54 7.17
C TYR A 483 -20.54 0.13 7.66
N LEU A 484 -19.83 0.02 8.78
CA LEU A 484 -19.53 -1.27 9.39
C LEU A 484 -19.42 -1.13 10.91
N VAL A 485 -20.13 -2.02 11.63
CA VAL A 485 -20.04 -2.13 13.09
C VAL A 485 -19.03 -3.24 13.43
N VAL A 486 -17.93 -2.88 14.07
CA VAL A 486 -16.79 -3.76 14.39
C VAL A 486 -16.83 -4.17 15.86
N ASP A 487 -17.11 -5.44 16.11
CA ASP A 487 -17.20 -6.03 17.44
C ASP A 487 -15.88 -6.73 17.82
N CYS A 488 -15.09 -6.08 18.67
CA CYS A 488 -13.82 -6.60 19.17
C CYS A 488 -14.04 -7.50 20.39
N ARG A 489 -13.61 -8.76 20.29
CA ARG A 489 -13.84 -9.81 21.29
C ARG A 489 -12.56 -10.50 21.71
N SER A 490 -12.55 -11.00 22.94
CA SER A 490 -11.55 -11.96 23.39
C SER A 490 -11.64 -13.29 22.63
N ALA A 491 -10.70 -14.20 22.91
CA ALA A 491 -10.71 -15.53 22.34
C ALA A 491 -12.07 -16.22 22.54
N ARG A 492 -12.47 -17.02 21.55
CA ARG A 492 -13.82 -17.56 21.42
C ARG A 492 -14.12 -18.56 22.54
N GLN A 493 -14.88 -18.15 23.55
CA GLN A 493 -15.40 -19.06 24.57
C GLN A 493 -16.75 -19.64 24.12
N GLY A 494 -16.70 -20.64 23.23
CA GLY A 494 -17.86 -21.41 22.78
C GLY A 494 -18.53 -20.93 21.46
N VAL A 495 -19.53 -21.68 21.02
CA VAL A 495 -20.24 -21.44 19.75
C VAL A 495 -21.26 -20.30 19.94
N VAL A 496 -20.86 -19.07 19.60
CA VAL A 496 -21.79 -17.94 19.57
C VAL A 496 -22.53 -17.94 18.24
N HIS A 497 -23.70 -18.56 18.19
CA HIS A 497 -24.66 -18.38 17.09
C HIS A 497 -25.41 -17.05 17.28
N GLY A 498 -24.73 -15.94 17.03
CA GLY A 498 -25.42 -14.69 16.73
C GLY A 498 -25.88 -14.73 15.27
N ALA A 499 -27.14 -14.41 14.98
CA ALA A 499 -27.57 -14.20 13.60
C ALA A 499 -26.63 -13.19 12.94
N GLY A 500 -25.98 -13.59 11.84
CA GLY A 500 -25.08 -12.72 11.10
C GLY A 500 -25.84 -11.49 10.63
N ALA A 501 -25.30 -10.30 10.89
CA ALA A 501 -25.80 -9.06 10.31
C ALA A 501 -24.91 -8.70 9.11
N ALA A 502 -25.53 -8.23 8.02
CA ALA A 502 -24.80 -7.88 6.80
C ALA A 502 -23.79 -6.74 7.02
N ASP A 503 -23.99 -5.90 8.04
CA ASP A 503 -23.18 -4.71 8.34
C ASP A 503 -22.37 -4.84 9.65
N ARG A 504 -22.02 -6.08 10.00
CA ARG A 504 -21.22 -6.39 11.19
C ARG A 504 -19.92 -7.08 10.84
N CYS A 505 -18.82 -6.67 11.47
CA CYS A 505 -17.57 -7.42 11.53
C CYS A 505 -17.34 -7.87 12.98
N THR A 506 -16.93 -9.11 13.20
CA THR A 506 -16.53 -9.59 14.53
C THR A 506 -15.07 -10.00 14.49
N LEU A 507 -14.27 -9.46 15.41
CA LEU A 507 -12.84 -9.71 15.53
C LEU A 507 -12.60 -10.49 16.83
N PHE A 508 -12.19 -11.75 16.74
CA PHE A 508 -11.85 -12.60 17.88
C PHE A 508 -10.33 -12.65 18.04
N PHE A 509 -9.80 -11.87 18.98
CA PHE A 509 -8.36 -11.83 19.24
C PHE A 509 -7.92 -13.03 20.08
N ALA A 510 -6.78 -13.63 19.72
CA ALA A 510 -6.10 -14.59 20.58
C ALA A 510 -5.66 -13.92 21.89
N ASP A 511 -5.45 -14.71 22.95
CA ASP A 511 -5.08 -14.18 24.27
C ASP A 511 -3.74 -13.43 24.27
N ASP A 512 -2.84 -13.74 23.32
CA ASP A 512 -1.57 -13.05 23.14
C ASP A 512 -1.63 -11.89 22.12
N PHE A 513 -2.80 -11.65 21.52
CA PHE A 513 -3.06 -10.67 20.46
C PHE A 513 -2.17 -10.81 19.21
N LYS A 514 -1.49 -11.94 19.00
CA LYS A 514 -0.69 -12.14 17.77
C LYS A 514 -1.56 -12.47 16.57
N THR A 515 -2.68 -13.14 16.80
CA THR A 515 -3.66 -13.46 15.76
C THR A 515 -5.06 -13.00 16.13
N CYS A 516 -5.89 -12.81 15.11
CA CYS A 516 -7.29 -12.44 15.22
C CYS A 516 -8.10 -13.19 14.16
N VAL A 517 -9.15 -13.89 14.58
CA VAL A 517 -10.13 -14.44 13.64
C VAL A 517 -11.15 -13.36 13.31
N CYS A 518 -11.17 -12.91 12.06
CA CYS A 518 -12.08 -11.91 11.55
C CYS A 518 -13.26 -12.57 10.82
N GLN A 519 -14.47 -12.41 11.37
CA GLN A 519 -15.72 -12.73 10.70
C GLN A 519 -16.27 -11.45 10.06
N MET A 520 -15.99 -11.25 8.77
CA MET A 520 -16.40 -10.06 8.03
C MET A 520 -17.80 -10.23 7.44
N ARG A 521 -18.80 -9.51 7.96
CA ARG A 521 -20.20 -9.61 7.51
C ARG A 521 -20.70 -11.06 7.60
N MET A 522 -21.42 -11.55 6.60
CA MET A 522 -21.87 -12.96 6.51
C MET A 522 -20.87 -13.86 5.77
N LYS A 523 -19.60 -13.46 5.65
CA LYS A 523 -18.57 -14.26 4.98
C LYS A 523 -17.91 -15.25 5.94
N GLU A 524 -17.14 -16.16 5.35
CA GLU A 524 -16.28 -17.08 6.07
C GLU A 524 -15.26 -16.34 6.95
N GLU A 525 -14.91 -16.98 8.04
CA GLU A 525 -13.90 -16.48 8.98
C GLU A 525 -12.52 -16.53 8.33
N ILE A 526 -11.74 -15.46 8.52
CA ILE A 526 -10.34 -15.38 8.09
C ILE A 526 -9.46 -15.15 9.31
N GLU A 527 -8.35 -15.87 9.39
CA GLU A 527 -7.33 -15.60 10.40
C GLU A 527 -6.42 -14.46 9.91
N ILE A 528 -6.14 -13.51 10.79
CA ILE A 528 -5.32 -12.33 10.54
C ILE A 528 -4.18 -12.32 11.56
N THR A 529 -2.94 -12.14 11.10
CA THR A 529 -1.78 -11.93 11.96
C THR A 529 -1.58 -10.43 12.19
N LEU A 530 -1.38 -10.03 13.44
CA LEU A 530 -1.12 -8.64 13.83
C LEU A 530 0.39 -8.33 13.78
N SER A 531 0.74 -7.06 13.55
CA SER A 531 2.12 -6.57 13.70
C SER A 531 2.62 -6.75 15.14
N ASN A 532 3.89 -7.11 15.31
CA ASN A 532 4.46 -7.42 16.64
C ASN A 532 4.71 -6.19 17.51
#